data_AF-A0A950KS53-F1
#
_entry.id   AF-A0A950KS53-F1
#
_cell.length_a   1.000
_cell.length_b   1.000
_cell.length_c   1.000
_cell.angle_alpha   90.00
_cell.angle_beta   90.00
_cell.angle_gamma   90.00
#
_symmetry.space_group_name_H-M   'P 1'
#
loop_
_entity.id
_entity.type
_entity.pdbx_description
1 polymer ?
#
loop_
_entity_poly.entity_id
_entity_poly.type
_entity_poly.pdbx_seq_one_letter_code
_entity_poly.pdbx_strand_id
1 'polypeptide(L)'
;MTGKGTRWLISILGSLALLFAGMVLDGWWKGVSAVYETRQFAMMFVQRFASGWDPALLEKHAHPGLLQVLQQAGQTPQGITALYAKLGTLQKFEGCAVESAGAFVGAPAYRLAQYKCKITTEHADATIIMQLRKDATHPWQIIALSVTSPYFQQVLKVNADKQKGSADKEKSRD
;
A
#
# COMPACT_ATOMS: atom_id res chain seq x y z
N MET A 1 -51.45 -31.35 26.97
CA MET A 1 -50.24 -30.68 27.51
C MET A 1 -49.15 -30.65 26.42
N THR A 2 -49.19 -29.74 25.45
CA THR A 2 -48.24 -29.75 24.31
C THR A 2 -47.86 -28.34 23.82
N GLY A 3 -47.98 -27.31 24.67
CA GLY A 3 -47.74 -25.91 24.29
C GLY A 3 -46.44 -25.28 24.79
N LYS A 4 -45.68 -25.96 25.66
CA LYS A 4 -44.47 -25.38 26.29
C LYS A 4 -43.16 -25.71 25.55
N GLY A 5 -43.07 -26.84 24.85
CA GLY A 5 -41.86 -27.26 24.13
C GLY A 5 -41.56 -26.42 22.87
N THR A 6 -42.59 -26.07 22.10
CA THR A 6 -42.44 -25.33 20.83
C THR A 6 -42.05 -23.87 21.06
N ARG A 7 -42.56 -23.23 22.13
CA ARG A 7 -42.18 -21.85 22.51
C ARG A 7 -40.72 -21.75 22.94
N TRP A 8 -40.18 -22.79 23.58
CA TRP A 8 -38.77 -22.83 24.00
C TRP A 8 -37.81 -22.98 22.80
N LEU A 9 -38.16 -23.86 21.85
CA LEU A 9 -37.38 -24.05 20.61
C LEU A 9 -37.31 -22.79 19.74
N ILE A 10 -38.43 -22.07 19.59
CA ILE A 10 -38.47 -20.81 18.82
C ILE A 10 -37.63 -19.72 19.50
N SER A 11 -37.64 -19.65 20.84
CA SER A 11 -36.80 -18.70 21.59
C SER A 11 -35.30 -18.98 21.45
N ILE A 12 -34.89 -20.26 21.42
CA ILE A 12 -33.49 -20.64 21.23
C ILE A 12 -33.04 -20.34 19.80
N LEU A 13 -33.84 -20.71 18.80
CA LEU A 13 -33.55 -20.44 17.40
C LEU A 13 -33.50 -18.93 17.10
N GLY A 14 -34.41 -18.15 17.69
CA GLY A 14 -34.40 -16.69 17.59
C GLY A 14 -33.16 -16.05 18.24
N SER A 15 -32.74 -16.57 19.41
CA SER A 15 -31.53 -16.11 20.10
C SER A 15 -30.26 -16.46 19.31
N LEU A 16 -30.20 -17.66 18.72
CA LEU A 16 -29.10 -18.04 17.85
C LEU A 16 -29.05 -17.18 16.58
N ALA A 17 -30.19 -16.91 15.96
CA ALA A 17 -30.25 -16.05 14.78
C ALA A 17 -29.77 -14.62 15.09
N LEU A 18 -30.10 -14.09 16.26
CA LEU A 18 -29.62 -12.79 16.73
C LEU A 18 -28.12 -12.79 17.02
N LEU A 19 -27.58 -13.85 17.61
CA LEU A 19 -26.14 -14.00 17.82
C LEU A 19 -25.38 -14.09 16.49
N PHE A 20 -25.88 -14.87 15.52
CA PHE A 20 -25.31 -14.95 14.18
C PHE A 20 -25.39 -13.60 13.44
N ALA A 21 -26.53 -12.92 13.49
CA ALA A 21 -26.68 -11.60 12.91
C ALA A 21 -25.73 -10.58 13.55
N GLY A 22 -25.58 -10.61 14.87
CA GLY A 22 -24.62 -9.79 15.62
C GLY A 22 -23.18 -10.09 15.23
N MET A 23 -22.79 -11.36 15.08
CA MET A 23 -21.46 -11.75 14.63
C MET A 23 -21.18 -11.30 13.19
N VAL A 24 -22.18 -11.38 12.30
CA VAL A 24 -22.04 -10.94 10.90
C VAL A 24 -21.93 -9.42 10.83
N LEU A 25 -22.74 -8.69 11.60
CA LEU A 25 -22.67 -7.22 11.70
C LEU A 25 -21.35 -6.77 12.29
N ASP A 26 -20.89 -7.39 13.37
CA ASP A 26 -19.60 -7.10 14.00
C ASP A 26 -18.43 -7.39 13.03
N GLY A 27 -18.49 -8.52 12.31
CA GLY A 27 -17.55 -8.85 11.24
C GLY A 27 -17.55 -7.83 10.10
N TRP A 28 -18.73 -7.36 9.68
CA TRP A 28 -18.90 -6.29 8.69
C TRP A 28 -18.30 -4.97 9.16
N TRP A 29 -18.63 -4.53 10.38
CA TRP A 29 -18.09 -3.30 10.97
C TRP A 29 -16.57 -3.35 11.12
N LYS A 30 -16.01 -4.51 11.53
CA LYS A 30 -14.55 -4.76 11.58
C LYS A 30 -13.90 -4.79 10.19
N GLY A 31 -14.65 -5.12 9.14
CA GLY A 31 -14.21 -5.02 7.75
C GLY A 31 -14.17 -3.57 7.29
N VAL A 32 -15.27 -2.85 7.48
CA VAL A 32 -15.43 -1.43 7.09
C VAL A 32 -14.41 -0.54 7.80
N SER A 33 -14.22 -0.73 9.11
CA SER A 33 -13.24 0.05 9.87
C SER A 33 -11.81 -0.16 9.36
N ALA A 34 -11.43 -1.39 9.03
CA ALA A 34 -10.10 -1.69 8.51
C ALA A 34 -9.88 -1.11 7.11
N VAL A 35 -10.90 -1.08 6.26
CA VAL A 35 -10.84 -0.42 4.93
C VAL A 35 -10.70 1.09 5.10
N TYR A 36 -11.41 1.68 6.07
CA TYR A 36 -11.28 3.09 6.38
C TYR A 36 -9.89 3.43 6.91
N GLU A 37 -9.38 2.68 7.90
CA GLU A 37 -8.05 2.84 8.47
C GLU A 37 -6.94 2.69 7.42
N THR A 38 -7.02 1.67 6.57
CA THR A 38 -6.04 1.47 5.48
C THR A 38 -6.04 2.62 4.50
N ARG A 39 -7.22 3.07 4.10
CA ARG A 39 -7.35 4.16 3.15
C ARG A 39 -6.78 5.45 3.75
N GLN A 40 -7.09 5.76 5.01
CA GLN A 40 -6.54 6.92 5.70
C GLN A 40 -5.02 6.85 5.80
N PHE A 41 -4.49 5.67 6.17
CA PHE A 41 -3.04 5.44 6.17
C PHE A 41 -2.43 5.67 4.79
N ALA A 42 -3.03 5.13 3.73
CA ALA A 42 -2.53 5.28 2.37
C ALA A 42 -2.53 6.73 1.88
N MET A 43 -3.61 7.47 2.15
CA MET A 43 -3.71 8.88 1.79
C MET A 43 -2.69 9.72 2.56
N MET A 44 -2.61 9.57 3.89
CA MET A 44 -1.65 10.30 4.72
C MET A 44 -0.21 9.98 4.33
N PHE A 45 0.11 8.69 4.13
CA PHE A 45 1.45 8.29 3.72
C PHE A 45 1.81 8.93 2.39
N VAL A 46 0.97 8.82 1.36
CA VAL A 46 1.28 9.36 0.03
C VAL A 46 1.37 10.88 0.06
N GLN A 47 0.46 11.59 0.73
CA GLN A 47 0.54 13.05 0.83
C GLN A 47 1.82 13.50 1.52
N ARG A 48 2.19 12.86 2.63
CA ARG A 48 3.41 13.22 3.36
C ARG A 48 4.66 12.81 2.60
N PHE A 49 4.68 11.61 2.05
CA PHE A 49 5.78 11.08 1.27
C PHE A 49 6.03 11.91 0.02
N ALA A 50 5.01 12.18 -0.81
CA ALA A 50 5.17 12.94 -2.04
C ALA A 50 5.43 14.45 -1.80
N SER A 51 5.09 14.99 -0.62
CA SER A 51 5.37 16.40 -0.30
C SER A 51 6.86 16.74 -0.22
N GLY A 52 7.71 15.75 0.14
CA GLY A 52 9.15 15.98 0.31
C GLY A 52 10.03 14.79 -0.04
N TRP A 53 9.45 13.71 -0.58
CA TRP A 53 10.11 12.43 -0.87
C TRP A 53 11.02 11.99 0.28
N ASP A 54 10.45 11.93 1.49
CA ASP A 54 11.21 11.70 2.73
C ASP A 54 11.59 10.22 2.89
N PRO A 55 12.90 9.87 2.87
CA PRO A 55 13.35 8.49 3.06
C PRO A 55 13.07 7.96 4.46
N ALA A 56 13.07 8.81 5.49
CA ALA A 56 12.79 8.38 6.87
C ALA A 56 11.34 7.93 7.03
N LEU A 57 10.41 8.56 6.29
CA LEU A 57 9.01 8.15 6.28
C LEU A 57 8.83 6.75 5.66
N LEU A 58 9.59 6.47 4.58
CA LEU A 58 9.61 5.16 3.95
C LEU A 58 10.21 4.12 4.90
N GLU A 59 11.38 4.38 5.50
CA GLU A 59 12.03 3.47 6.45
C GLU A 59 11.14 3.13 7.66
N LYS A 60 10.47 4.14 8.21
CA LYS A 60 9.60 3.97 9.38
C LYS A 60 8.38 3.09 9.11
N HIS A 61 7.80 3.17 7.91
CA HIS A 61 6.57 2.48 7.55
C HIS A 61 6.79 1.27 6.65
N ALA A 62 7.99 1.07 6.12
CA ALA A 62 8.35 -0.09 5.33
C ALA A 62 8.42 -1.34 6.22
N HIS A 63 7.93 -2.45 5.67
CA HIS A 63 8.15 -3.74 6.27
C HIS A 63 9.66 -4.08 6.22
N PRO A 64 10.25 -4.68 7.28
CA PRO A 64 11.68 -4.99 7.32
C PRO A 64 12.17 -5.82 6.12
N GLY A 65 11.33 -6.75 5.65
CA GLY A 65 11.62 -7.53 4.44
C GLY A 65 11.73 -6.68 3.16
N LEU A 66 10.98 -5.57 3.03
CA LEU A 66 11.16 -4.64 1.91
C LEU A 66 12.53 -3.96 2.01
N LEU A 67 12.90 -3.48 3.19
CA LEU A 67 14.21 -2.84 3.40
C LEU A 67 15.37 -3.81 3.11
N GLN A 68 15.25 -5.08 3.51
CA GLN A 68 16.23 -6.11 3.17
C GLN A 68 16.32 -6.35 1.66
N VAL A 69 15.19 -6.45 0.94
CA VAL A 69 15.17 -6.61 -0.51
C VAL A 69 15.83 -5.42 -1.21
N LEU A 70 15.54 -4.20 -0.76
CA LEU A 70 16.19 -3.00 -1.30
C LEU A 70 17.70 -3.05 -1.07
N GLN A 71 18.13 -3.39 0.14
CA GLN A 71 19.54 -3.50 0.49
C GLN A 71 20.25 -4.58 -0.35
N GLN A 72 19.62 -5.73 -0.59
CA GLN A 72 20.14 -6.78 -1.48
C GLN A 72 20.24 -6.32 -2.94
N ALA A 73 19.31 -5.47 -3.38
CA ALA A 73 19.35 -4.85 -4.70
C ALA A 73 20.36 -3.68 -4.80
N GLY A 74 21.15 -3.42 -3.75
CA GLY A 74 22.07 -2.28 -3.69
C GLY A 74 21.36 -0.93 -3.69
N GLN A 75 20.06 -0.91 -3.38
CA GLN A 75 19.26 0.31 -3.30
C GLN A 75 19.04 0.69 -1.84
N THR A 76 19.13 1.98 -1.55
CA THR A 76 18.81 2.53 -0.25
C THR A 76 17.49 3.29 -0.32
N PRO A 77 16.74 3.40 0.81
CA PRO A 77 15.57 4.27 0.88
C PRO A 77 15.88 5.68 0.37
N GLN A 78 17.06 6.22 0.70
CA GLN A 78 17.56 7.52 0.23
C GLN A 78 17.74 7.53 -1.30
N GLY A 79 18.30 6.48 -1.89
CA GLY A 79 18.48 6.39 -3.35
C GLY A 79 17.15 6.33 -4.08
N ILE A 80 16.17 5.60 -3.55
CA ILE A 80 14.82 5.48 -4.13
C ILE A 80 14.08 6.80 -4.01
N THR A 81 14.12 7.45 -2.84
CA THR A 81 13.46 8.73 -2.69
C THR A 81 14.13 9.83 -3.49
N ALA A 82 15.46 9.83 -3.63
CA ALA A 82 16.17 10.74 -4.52
C ALA A 82 15.78 10.53 -5.99
N LEU A 83 15.54 9.27 -6.39
CA LEU A 83 15.00 8.97 -7.71
C LEU A 83 13.62 9.60 -7.87
N TYR A 84 12.69 9.34 -6.95
CA TYR A 84 11.33 9.91 -7.02
C TYR A 84 11.28 11.42 -6.88
N ALA A 85 12.23 12.04 -6.16
CA ALA A 85 12.35 13.49 -6.05
C ALA A 85 12.53 14.18 -7.42
N LYS A 86 13.00 13.46 -8.45
CA LYS A 86 13.05 13.97 -9.83
C LYS A 86 11.68 14.23 -10.44
N LEU A 87 10.59 13.72 -9.86
CA LEU A 87 9.22 14.06 -10.25
C LEU A 87 8.84 15.50 -9.86
N GLY A 88 9.62 16.13 -8.98
CA GLY A 88 9.32 17.43 -8.40
C GLY A 88 8.43 17.31 -7.16
N THR A 89 8.01 18.46 -6.67
CA THR A 89 7.17 18.53 -5.46
C THR A 89 5.70 18.21 -5.77
N LEU A 90 4.98 17.68 -4.78
CA LEU A 90 3.54 17.44 -4.88
C LEU A 90 2.79 18.76 -5.03
N GLN A 91 2.05 18.91 -6.13
CA GLN A 91 1.16 20.06 -6.39
C GLN A 91 -0.28 19.75 -5.97
N LYS A 92 -0.76 18.55 -6.31
CA LYS A 92 -2.14 18.15 -6.04
C LYS A 92 -2.22 16.66 -5.74
N PHE A 93 -3.02 16.30 -4.74
CA PHE A 93 -3.39 14.93 -4.45
C PHE A 93 -4.83 14.68 -4.96
N GLU A 94 -4.99 13.80 -5.94
CA GLU A 94 -6.32 13.54 -6.55
C GLU A 94 -7.12 12.48 -5.80
N GLY A 95 -6.44 11.57 -5.09
CA GLY A 95 -7.08 10.51 -4.31
C GLY A 95 -6.40 9.16 -4.45
N CYS A 96 -6.83 8.21 -3.62
CA CYS A 96 -6.43 6.80 -3.69
C CYS A 96 -7.65 5.91 -3.89
N ALA A 97 -7.54 4.97 -4.83
CA ALA A 97 -8.49 3.88 -5.04
C ALA A 97 -7.88 2.57 -4.52
N VAL A 98 -8.72 1.72 -3.93
CA VAL A 98 -8.34 0.32 -3.60
C VAL A 98 -8.36 -0.47 -4.91
N GLU A 99 -7.23 -1.05 -5.30
CA GLU A 99 -7.19 -1.97 -6.45
C GLU A 99 -7.49 -3.40 -6.04
N SER A 100 -7.00 -3.81 -4.87
CA SER A 100 -7.30 -5.12 -4.30
C SER A 100 -7.20 -5.08 -2.79
N ALA A 101 -8.01 -5.89 -2.11
CA ALA A 101 -7.92 -6.10 -0.68
C ALA A 101 -8.22 -7.57 -0.39
N GLY A 102 -7.43 -8.18 0.48
CA GLY A 102 -7.54 -9.58 0.82
C GLY A 102 -7.16 -9.83 2.27
N ALA A 103 -7.73 -10.87 2.84
CA ALA A 103 -7.31 -11.39 4.14
C ALA A 103 -6.76 -12.81 3.93
N PHE A 104 -5.54 -13.04 4.39
CA PHE A 104 -4.96 -14.36 4.44
C PHE A 104 -5.25 -14.97 5.80
N VAL A 105 -6.04 -16.05 5.79
CA VAL A 105 -6.48 -16.78 6.98
C VAL A 105 -5.63 -18.05 7.12
N GLY A 106 -4.33 -17.88 7.31
CA GLY A 106 -3.38 -18.93 7.65
C GLY A 106 -2.48 -18.44 8.78
N ALA A 107 -1.65 -19.28 9.41
CA ALA A 107 -0.67 -18.81 10.39
C ALA A 107 0.65 -18.46 9.67
N PRO A 108 1.14 -17.21 9.72
CA PRO A 108 0.57 -16.04 10.40
C PRO A 108 -0.55 -15.37 9.59
N ALA A 109 -1.61 -14.91 10.27
CA ALA A 109 -2.75 -14.27 9.62
C ALA A 109 -2.40 -12.82 9.31
N TYR A 110 -2.66 -12.38 8.09
CA TYR A 110 -2.39 -11.01 7.67
C TYR A 110 -3.42 -10.51 6.67
N ARG A 111 -3.60 -9.19 6.63
CA ARG A 111 -4.40 -8.49 5.63
C ARG A 111 -3.47 -7.82 4.62
N LEU A 112 -3.85 -7.88 3.35
CA LEU A 112 -3.21 -7.17 2.26
C LEU A 112 -4.19 -6.17 1.66
N ALA A 113 -3.68 -5.01 1.29
CA ALA A 113 -4.42 -4.04 0.50
C ALA A 113 -3.48 -3.35 -0.48
N GLN A 114 -3.88 -3.26 -1.74
CA GLN A 114 -3.19 -2.49 -2.76
C GLN A 114 -3.98 -1.22 -3.05
N TYR A 115 -3.28 -0.10 -3.01
CA TYR A 115 -3.81 1.22 -3.29
C TYR A 115 -3.11 1.81 -4.49
N LYS A 116 -3.90 2.43 -5.37
CA LYS A 116 -3.44 3.24 -6.47
C LYS A 116 -3.85 4.67 -6.23
N CYS A 117 -2.85 5.51 -6.01
CA CYS A 117 -3.01 6.92 -5.71
C CYS A 117 -2.58 7.75 -6.90
N LYS A 118 -3.40 8.73 -7.26
CA LYS A 118 -3.09 9.69 -8.32
C LYS A 118 -2.65 11.01 -7.69
N ILE A 119 -1.53 11.52 -8.18
CA ILE A 119 -0.96 12.78 -7.76
C ILE A 119 -0.51 13.58 -8.98
N THR A 120 -0.54 14.89 -8.86
CA THR A 120 0.10 15.80 -9.80
C THR A 120 1.32 16.38 -9.11
N THR A 121 2.48 16.22 -9.73
CA THR A 121 3.71 16.88 -9.28
C THR A 121 4.01 18.06 -10.19
N GLU A 122 5.05 18.82 -9.86
CA GLU A 122 5.51 19.96 -10.65
C GLU A 122 5.75 19.64 -12.13
N HIS A 123 6.28 18.45 -12.42
CA HIS A 123 6.69 18.09 -13.78
C HIS A 123 5.66 17.26 -14.55
N ALA A 124 4.83 16.47 -13.87
CA ALA A 124 3.83 15.63 -14.52
C ALA A 124 2.83 15.03 -13.54
N ASP A 125 1.77 14.47 -14.10
CA ASP A 125 0.94 13.52 -13.35
C ASP A 125 1.73 12.24 -13.08
N ALA A 126 1.55 11.72 -11.87
CA ALA A 126 2.16 10.49 -11.40
C ALA A 126 1.13 9.63 -10.67
N THR A 127 1.33 8.32 -10.79
CA THR A 127 0.56 7.29 -10.11
C THR A 127 1.47 6.58 -9.14
N ILE A 128 1.07 6.54 -7.88
CA ILE A 128 1.76 5.78 -6.83
C ILE A 128 0.94 4.53 -6.55
N ILE A 129 1.55 3.36 -6.74
CA ILE A 129 0.96 2.07 -6.36
C ILE A 129 1.65 1.62 -5.08
N MET A 130 0.86 1.36 -4.05
CA MET A 130 1.35 0.99 -2.74
C MET A 130 0.63 -0.26 -2.26
N GLN A 131 1.41 -1.27 -1.86
CA GLN A 131 0.90 -2.46 -1.21
C GLN A 131 1.16 -2.40 0.28
N LEU A 132 0.09 -2.58 1.05
CA LEU A 132 0.06 -2.52 2.50
C LEU A 132 -0.21 -3.91 3.08
N ARG A 133 0.48 -4.22 4.16
CA ARG A 133 0.27 -5.43 4.98
C ARG A 133 -0.04 -5.02 6.42
N LYS A 134 -1.01 -5.68 7.05
CA LYS A 134 -1.25 -5.61 8.50
C LYS A 134 -1.30 -7.03 9.04
N ASP A 135 -0.53 -7.29 10.07
CA ASP A 135 -0.61 -8.53 10.84
C ASP A 135 -1.21 -8.25 12.23
N ALA A 136 -1.31 -9.27 13.08
CA ALA A 136 -1.91 -9.13 14.41
C ALA A 136 -1.08 -8.24 15.36
N THR A 137 0.22 -8.11 15.10
CA THR A 137 1.21 -7.50 16.00
C THR A 137 1.73 -6.15 15.51
N HIS A 138 1.60 -5.87 14.21
CA HIS A 138 2.12 -4.68 13.56
C HIS A 138 0.98 -3.88 12.91
N PRO A 139 1.06 -2.53 12.97
CA PRO A 139 0.17 -1.68 12.21
C PRO A 139 0.39 -1.86 10.69
N TRP A 140 -0.35 -1.11 9.87
CA TRP A 140 -0.15 -1.13 8.42
C TRP A 140 1.30 -0.78 8.05
N GLN A 141 1.94 -1.68 7.31
CA GLN A 141 3.30 -1.57 6.82
C GLN A 141 3.31 -1.64 5.29
N ILE A 142 4.25 -0.94 4.67
CA ILE A 142 4.44 -0.90 3.22
C ILE A 142 5.33 -2.07 2.83
N ILE A 143 4.81 -2.95 1.98
CA ILE A 143 5.55 -4.10 1.46
C ILE A 143 6.01 -3.92 0.02
N ALA A 144 5.36 -3.02 -0.72
CA ALA A 144 5.80 -2.60 -2.03
C ALA A 144 5.34 -1.16 -2.29
N LEU A 145 6.19 -0.39 -2.98
CA LEU A 145 5.92 0.97 -3.40
C LEU A 145 6.49 1.19 -4.80
N SER A 146 5.65 1.58 -5.74
CA SER A 146 6.08 1.95 -7.08
C SER A 146 5.46 3.27 -7.49
N VAL A 147 6.22 4.05 -8.26
CA VAL A 147 5.76 5.32 -8.82
C VAL A 147 5.90 5.27 -10.33
N THR A 148 4.82 5.61 -11.02
CA THR A 148 4.75 5.63 -12.49
C THR A 148 4.32 7.00 -12.95
N SER A 149 5.13 7.61 -13.81
CA SER A 149 4.82 8.87 -14.49
C SER A 149 5.38 8.84 -15.90
N PRO A 150 4.68 9.39 -16.92
CA PRO A 150 5.21 9.49 -18.27
C PRO A 150 6.55 10.23 -18.33
N TYR A 151 6.69 11.31 -17.55
CA TYR A 151 7.93 12.07 -17.42
C TYR A 151 9.05 11.23 -16.81
N PHE A 152 8.74 10.48 -15.75
CA PHE A 152 9.71 9.63 -15.08
C PHE A 152 10.25 8.51 -15.97
N GLN A 153 9.39 7.92 -16.79
CA GLN A 153 9.78 6.91 -17.78
C GLN A 153 10.75 7.49 -18.82
N GLN A 154 10.57 8.76 -19.23
CA GLN A 154 11.51 9.46 -20.09
C GLN A 154 12.84 9.71 -19.39
N VAL A 155 12.83 10.19 -18.15
CA VAL A 155 14.06 10.43 -17.36
C VAL A 155 14.86 9.14 -17.16
N LEU A 156 14.20 8.02 -16.91
CA LEU A 156 14.85 6.71 -16.79
C LEU A 156 15.48 6.27 -18.11
N LYS A 157 14.77 6.42 -19.24
CA LYS A 157 15.31 6.12 -20.58
C LYS A 157 16.53 6.97 -20.93
N VAL A 158 16.45 8.29 -20.74
CA VAL A 158 17.56 9.20 -21.03
C VAL A 158 18.81 8.88 -20.21
N ASN A 159 18.64 8.49 -18.93
CA ASN A 159 19.79 8.10 -18.09
C ASN A 159 20.39 6.75 -18.52
N ALA A 160 19.55 5.79 -18.94
CA ALA A 160 20.03 4.51 -19.47
C ALA A 160 20.82 4.69 -20.78
N ASP A 161 20.34 5.55 -21.69
CA ASP A 161 21.01 5.83 -22.95
C ASP A 161 22.35 6.56 -22.75
N LYS A 162 22.43 7.48 -21.77
CA LYS A 162 23.68 8.14 -21.40
C LYS A 162 24.72 7.17 -20.84
N GLN A 163 24.31 6.20 -20.02
CA GLN A 163 25.24 5.18 -19.51
C GLN A 163 25.74 4.25 -20.63
N LYS A 164 24.88 3.91 -21.59
CA LYS A 164 25.26 3.09 -22.74
C LYS A 164 26.23 3.82 -23.68
N GLY A 165 25.98 5.11 -23.95
CA GLY A 165 26.87 5.94 -24.77
C GLY A 165 28.24 6.22 -24.16
N SER A 166 28.36 6.20 -22.83
CA SER A 166 29.67 6.28 -22.15
C SER A 166 30.46 4.97 -22.25
N ALA A 167 29.80 3.82 -22.11
CA ALA A 167 30.45 2.52 -22.24
C ALA A 167 30.97 2.26 -23.68
N ASP A 168 30.22 2.68 -24.71
CA ASP A 168 30.66 2.55 -26.11
C ASP A 168 31.81 3.51 -26.47
N LYS A 169 31.90 4.68 -25.83
CA LYS A 169 33.04 5.61 -26.03
C LYS A 169 34.33 5.13 -25.39
N GLU A 170 34.25 4.38 -24.30
CA GLU A 170 35.42 3.81 -23.63
C GLU A 170 35.96 2.61 -24.41
N LYS A 171 35.08 1.79 -25.00
CA LYS A 171 35.47 0.64 -25.84
C LYS A 171 36.02 1.00 -27.22
N SER A 172 35.77 2.22 -27.71
CA SER A 172 36.31 2.71 -28.99
C SER A 172 37.68 3.41 -28.85
N ARG A 173 38.26 3.42 -27.64
CA ARG A 173 39.54 4.08 -27.33
C ARG A 173 40.70 3.12 -27.07
N ASP A 174 40.46 1.81 -27.22
CA ASP A 174 41.47 0.74 -27.27
C ASP A 174 41.70 0.26 -28.71
#